data_AF-A0A352GPM0-F1
#
_entry.id   AF-A0A352GPM0-F1
#
_cell.length_a   1.000
_cell.length_b   1.000
_cell.length_c   1.000
_cell.angle_alpha   90.00
_cell.angle_beta   90.00
_cell.angle_gamma   90.00
#
_symmetry.space_group_name_H-M   'P 1'
#
loop_
_entity.id
_entity.type
_entity.pdbx_description
1 polymer ?
#
loop_
_entity_poly.entity_id
_entity_poly.type
_entity_poly.pdbx_seq_one_letter_code
_entity_poly.pdbx_strand_id
1 'polypeptide(L)'
;MPDFVHEDRARADGHAVVCGIDEAGRGPWAGPVIAAAAILDRAGLPLSLAAELDDSKRLKAAARDRLLAELTPHAVIGVGQASAAEIDALNILQATFLAMDRAVQALGRVPDFALVDGNRPPPLPSAPGCRLDCLVGGDGR
;
A
#
# COMPACT_ATOMS: atom_id res chain seq x y z
N MET A 1 9.68 2.70 -16.02
CA MET A 1 10.11 1.37 -15.56
C MET A 1 10.18 1.53 -14.07
N PRO A 2 9.32 0.84 -13.30
CA PRO A 2 9.29 0.99 -11.85
C PRO A 2 10.68 0.63 -11.36
N ASP A 3 11.33 1.58 -10.68
CA ASP A 3 12.76 1.46 -10.45
C ASP A 3 13.08 0.57 -9.25
N PHE A 4 12.05 0.19 -8.47
CA PHE A 4 12.13 -0.63 -7.25
C PHE A 4 13.24 -0.17 -6.30
N VAL A 5 13.70 1.08 -6.43
CA VAL A 5 14.90 1.58 -5.76
C VAL A 5 14.70 1.56 -4.25
N HIS A 6 13.48 1.87 -3.81
CA HIS A 6 13.13 1.93 -2.40
C HIS A 6 13.04 0.52 -1.78
N GLU A 7 12.46 -0.44 -2.49
CA GLU A 7 12.40 -1.83 -2.07
C GLU A 7 13.77 -2.50 -2.09
N ASP A 8 14.60 -2.20 -3.09
CA ASP A 8 15.96 -2.71 -3.20
C ASP A 8 16.84 -2.17 -2.09
N ARG A 9 16.69 -0.89 -1.75
CA ARG A 9 17.37 -0.29 -0.60
C ARG A 9 16.94 -0.94 0.71
N ALA A 10 15.64 -1.08 0.95
CA ALA A 10 15.14 -1.73 2.16
C ALA A 10 15.67 -3.18 2.29
N ARG A 11 15.70 -3.93 1.18
CA ARG A 11 16.28 -5.29 1.16
C ARG A 11 17.78 -5.30 1.41
N ALA A 12 18.52 -4.36 0.82
CA ALA A 12 19.96 -4.22 1.06
C ALA A 12 20.27 -3.88 2.53
N ASP A 13 19.38 -3.13 3.18
CA ASP A 13 19.44 -2.82 4.61
C ASP A 13 19.00 -4.01 5.51
N GLY A 14 18.66 -5.16 4.92
CA GLY A 14 18.38 -6.42 5.62
C GLY A 14 16.89 -6.68 5.90
N HIS A 15 15.96 -5.90 5.35
CA HIS A 15 14.54 -6.12 5.53
C HIS A 15 14.03 -7.24 4.61
N ALA A 16 13.47 -8.30 5.19
CA ALA A 16 13.00 -9.47 4.45
C ALA A 16 11.60 -9.26 3.86
N VAL A 17 10.71 -8.62 4.63
CA VAL A 17 9.33 -8.35 4.22
C VAL A 17 9.13 -6.84 4.06
N VAL A 18 9.07 -6.40 2.80
CA VAL A 18 8.79 -5.01 2.41
C VAL A 18 7.35 -4.94 1.90
N CYS A 19 6.53 -4.03 2.44
CA CYS A 19 5.20 -3.75 1.93
C CYS A 19 5.05 -2.31 1.43
N GLY A 20 4.26 -2.10 0.39
CA GLY A 20 3.74 -0.78 0.01
C GLY A 20 2.38 -0.54 0.64
N ILE A 21 2.09 0.71 1.04
CA ILE A 21 0.82 1.14 1.63
C ILE A 21 0.36 2.43 0.95
N ASP A 22 -0.89 2.46 0.50
CA ASP A 22 -1.52 3.62 -0.15
C ASP A 22 -3.01 3.72 0.25
N GLU A 23 -3.59 4.91 0.16
CA GLU A 23 -4.99 5.21 0.46
C GLU A 23 -5.79 5.82 -0.69
N ALA A 24 -7.09 5.53 -0.71
CA ALA A 24 -8.08 6.19 -1.53
C ALA A 24 -9.26 6.69 -0.68
N GLY A 25 -9.84 7.83 -1.06
CA GLY A 25 -11.06 8.34 -0.43
C GLY A 25 -10.87 9.42 0.63
N ARG A 26 -9.71 10.08 0.71
CA ARG A 26 -9.51 11.23 1.62
C ARG A 26 -10.16 12.54 1.19
N GLY A 27 -10.35 12.73 -0.11
CA GLY A 27 -10.89 13.96 -0.72
C GLY A 27 -12.41 14.00 -0.97
N PRO A 28 -13.08 12.88 -1.28
CA PRO A 28 -14.53 12.86 -1.48
C PRO A 28 -15.34 13.32 -0.26
N TRP A 29 -16.54 13.87 -0.51
CA TRP A 29 -17.45 14.34 0.55
C TRP A 29 -18.24 13.22 1.24
N ALA A 30 -18.25 12.02 0.66
CA ALA A 30 -18.99 10.88 1.18
C ALA A 30 -18.22 9.59 0.90
N GLY A 31 -18.44 8.61 1.78
CA GLY A 31 -17.80 7.30 1.70
C GLY A 31 -16.68 7.13 2.75
N PRO A 32 -16.16 5.90 2.87
CA PRO A 32 -15.04 5.61 3.74
C PRO A 32 -13.72 6.10 3.12
N VAL A 33 -12.69 6.16 3.95
CA VAL A 33 -11.30 6.07 3.47
C VAL A 33 -10.89 4.60 3.45
N ILE A 34 -10.31 4.15 2.35
CA ILE A 34 -9.84 2.78 2.14
C ILE A 34 -8.33 2.83 1.99
N ALA A 35 -7.61 1.92 2.62
CA ALA A 35 -6.18 1.73 2.41
C ALA A 35 -5.90 0.29 1.95
N ALA A 36 -4.87 0.13 1.15
CA ALA A 36 -4.36 -1.17 0.75
C ALA A 36 -2.89 -1.29 1.17
N ALA A 37 -2.51 -2.47 1.64
CA ALA A 37 -1.14 -2.86 1.87
C ALA A 37 -0.80 -4.03 0.96
N ALA A 38 0.36 -4.01 0.30
CA ALA A 38 0.77 -5.06 -0.64
C ALA A 38 2.22 -5.47 -0.41
N ILE A 39 2.46 -6.78 -0.33
CA ILE A 39 3.80 -7.39 -0.35
C ILE A 39 3.95 -8.13 -1.67
N LEU A 40 4.87 -7.69 -2.53
CA LEU A 40 5.13 -8.31 -3.83
C LEU A 40 6.16 -9.44 -3.72
N ASP A 41 5.84 -10.60 -4.28
CA ASP A 41 6.81 -11.66 -4.56
C ASP A 41 7.53 -11.37 -5.88
N ARG A 42 8.61 -10.58 -5.80
CA ARG A 42 9.42 -10.21 -6.98
C ARG A 42 10.07 -11.39 -7.67
N ALA A 43 10.34 -12.51 -6.98
CA ALA A 43 10.94 -13.67 -7.62
C ALA A 43 9.95 -14.35 -8.58
N GLY A 44 8.65 -14.29 -8.23
CA GLY A 44 7.56 -14.82 -9.05
C GLY A 44 6.97 -13.81 -10.05
N LEU A 45 7.19 -12.50 -9.87
CA LEU A 45 6.51 -11.46 -10.65
C LEU A 45 7.04 -11.36 -12.10
N PRO A 46 6.20 -11.56 -13.12
CA PRO A 46 6.61 -11.39 -14.51
C PRO A 46 7.04 -9.93 -14.80
N LEU A 47 8.16 -9.75 -15.51
CA LEU A 47 8.67 -8.42 -15.89
C LEU A 47 7.65 -7.60 -16.71
N SER A 48 6.85 -8.26 -17.56
CA SER A 48 5.78 -7.61 -18.32
C SER A 48 4.69 -7.06 -17.41
N LEU A 49 4.31 -7.80 -16.37
CA LEU A 49 3.31 -7.38 -15.40
C LEU A 49 3.84 -6.22 -14.54
N ALA A 50 5.11 -6.30 -14.11
CA ALA A 50 5.77 -5.20 -13.40
C ALA A 50 5.77 -3.89 -14.21
N ALA A 51 6.01 -3.95 -15.52
CA ALA A 51 5.99 -2.78 -16.39
C ALA A 51 4.58 -2.16 -16.55
N GLU A 52 3.51 -2.94 -16.45
CA GLU A 52 2.12 -2.43 -16.55
C GLU A 52 1.63 -1.75 -15.27
N LEU A 53 2.22 -2.04 -14.10
CA LEU A 53 1.86 -1.41 -12.83
C LEU A 53 2.22 0.09 -12.76
N ASP A 54 3.29 0.49 -13.45
CA ASP A 54 3.85 1.85 -13.51
C ASP A 54 2.86 2.87 -14.14
N ASP A 55 2.03 2.45 -15.10
CA ASP A 55 1.06 3.33 -15.77
C ASP A 55 -0.37 3.19 -15.20
N SER A 56 -0.52 2.61 -14.00
CA SER A 56 -1.83 2.28 -13.41
C SER A 56 -2.77 3.48 -13.23
N LYS A 57 -2.21 4.69 -13.08
CA LYS A 57 -2.95 5.96 -12.99
C LYS A 57 -3.68 6.37 -14.27
N ARG A 58 -3.33 5.79 -15.43
CA ARG A 58 -3.98 6.06 -16.72
C ARG A 58 -4.90 4.92 -17.17
N LEU A 59 -5.03 3.87 -16.37
CA LEU A 59 -5.81 2.69 -16.73
C LEU A 59 -7.31 2.88 -16.46
N LYS A 60 -8.12 2.32 -17.36
CA LYS A 60 -9.58 2.19 -17.17
C LYS A 60 -9.87 1.12 -16.11
N ALA A 61 -11.03 1.21 -15.46
CA ALA A 61 -11.45 0.25 -14.42
C ALA A 61 -11.25 -1.23 -14.84
N ALA A 62 -11.68 -1.60 -16.05
CA ALA A 62 -11.52 -2.96 -16.56
C ALA A 62 -10.06 -3.42 -16.69
N ALA A 63 -9.13 -2.52 -17.00
CA ALA A 63 -7.70 -2.84 -17.08
C ALA A 63 -7.10 -3.01 -15.67
N ARG A 64 -7.55 -2.22 -14.69
CA ARG A 64 -7.15 -2.39 -13.29
C ARG A 64 -7.65 -3.70 -12.70
N ASP A 65 -8.87 -4.11 -13.00
CA ASP A 65 -9.42 -5.39 -12.54
C ASP A 65 -8.64 -6.57 -13.12
N ARG A 66 -8.27 -6.49 -14.40
CA ARG A 66 -7.37 -7.47 -15.05
C ARG A 66 -6.01 -7.53 -14.34
N LEU A 67 -5.37 -6.38 -14.15
CA LEU A 67 -4.06 -6.32 -13.50
C LEU A 67 -4.11 -6.84 -12.07
N LEU A 68 -5.16 -6.52 -11.32
CA LEU A 68 -5.34 -7.05 -9.97
C LEU A 68 -5.43 -8.58 -9.99
N ALA A 69 -6.19 -9.16 -10.92
CA ALA A 69 -6.29 -10.60 -11.09
C ALA A 69 -4.94 -11.24 -11.46
N GLU A 70 -4.14 -10.60 -12.30
CA GLU A 70 -2.79 -11.05 -12.68
C GLU A 70 -1.77 -10.87 -11.56
N LEU A 71 -1.93 -9.85 -10.70
CA LEU A 71 -1.04 -9.55 -9.58
C LEU A 71 -1.29 -10.43 -8.36
N THR A 72 -2.55 -10.83 -8.13
CA THR A 72 -2.97 -11.60 -6.94
C THR A 72 -2.15 -12.87 -6.69
N PRO A 73 -1.77 -13.69 -7.71
CA PRO A 73 -0.90 -14.85 -7.50
C PRO A 73 0.52 -14.52 -7.02
N HIS A 74 0.96 -13.27 -7.23
CA HIS A 74 2.33 -12.80 -6.97
C HIS A 74 2.40 -11.77 -5.84
N ALA A 75 1.30 -11.54 -5.13
CA ALA A 75 1.22 -10.53 -4.09
C ALA A 75 0.35 -11.00 -2.91
N VAL A 76 0.78 -10.62 -1.71
CA VAL A 76 -0.10 -10.66 -0.53
C VAL A 76 -0.68 -9.27 -0.36
N ILE A 77 -2.01 -9.17 -0.41
CA ILE A 77 -2.73 -7.89 -0.35
C ILE A 77 -3.65 -7.90 0.86
N GLY A 78 -3.57 -6.85 1.66
CA GLY A 78 -4.47 -6.55 2.75
C GLY A 78 -5.23 -5.27 2.46
N VAL A 79 -6.51 -5.22 2.82
CA VAL A 79 -7.36 -4.03 2.63
C VAL A 79 -7.98 -3.64 3.96
N GLY A 80 -7.88 -2.38 4.30
CA GLY A 80 -8.48 -1.78 5.48
C GLY A 80 -9.34 -0.58 5.10
N GLN A 81 -10.33 -0.28 5.92
CA GLN A 81 -11.17 0.91 5.73
C GLN A 81 -11.47 1.58 7.06
N ALA A 82 -11.75 2.88 7.02
CA ALA A 82 -12.40 3.60 8.10
C ALA A 82 -13.66 4.29 7.55
N SER A 83 -14.78 4.01 8.21
CA SER A 83 -16.11 4.50 7.85
C SER A 83 -16.24 6.01 8.01
N ALA A 84 -17.26 6.61 7.39
CA ALA A 84 -17.58 8.03 7.58
C ALA A 84 -17.77 8.38 9.07
N ALA A 85 -18.42 7.51 9.85
CA ALA A 85 -18.59 7.71 11.29
C ALA A 85 -17.24 7.73 12.05
N GLU A 86 -16.28 6.89 11.65
CA GLU A 86 -14.93 6.92 12.21
C GLU A 86 -14.15 8.16 11.76
N ILE A 87 -14.35 8.62 10.52
CA ILE A 87 -13.77 9.88 10.01
C ILE A 87 -14.28 11.06 10.84
N ASP A 88 -15.58 11.13 11.09
CA ASP A 88 -16.20 12.20 11.89
C ASP A 88 -15.67 12.19 13.33
N ALA A 89 -15.44 11.01 13.91
CA ALA A 89 -14.96 10.88 15.28
C ALA A 89 -13.44 11.14 15.43
N LEU A 90 -12.64 10.73 14.45
CA LEU A 90 -11.18 10.70 14.55
C LEU A 90 -10.48 11.81 13.78
N ASN A 91 -11.19 12.50 12.88
CA ASN A 91 -10.67 13.27 11.74
C ASN A 91 -10.08 12.42 10.62
N ILE A 92 -9.99 13.01 9.41
CA ILE A 92 -9.59 12.29 8.19
C ILE A 92 -8.17 11.73 8.24
N LEU A 93 -7.23 12.40 8.92
CA LEU A 93 -5.86 11.91 9.02
C LEU A 93 -5.79 10.65 9.88
N GLN A 94 -6.41 10.67 11.06
CA GLN A 94 -6.38 9.52 11.97
C GLN A 94 -7.22 8.35 11.44
N ALA A 95 -8.34 8.64 10.76
CA ALA A 95 -9.11 7.61 10.07
C ALA A 95 -8.32 6.96 8.92
N THR A 96 -7.49 7.73 8.20
CA THR A 96 -6.56 7.18 7.20
C THR A 96 -5.56 6.23 7.85
N PHE A 97 -4.93 6.66 8.96
CA PHE A 97 -3.99 5.80 9.70
C PHE A 97 -4.64 4.52 10.23
N LEU A 98 -5.88 4.61 10.72
CA LEU A 98 -6.66 3.45 11.12
C LEU A 98 -6.92 2.50 9.95
N ALA A 99 -7.25 3.04 8.76
CA ALA A 99 -7.43 2.22 7.57
C ALA A 99 -6.11 1.54 7.15
N MET A 100 -4.98 2.25 7.20
CA MET A 100 -3.65 1.71 6.89
C MET A 100 -3.24 0.58 7.85
N ASP A 101 -3.44 0.76 9.16
CA ASP A 101 -3.15 -0.29 10.14
C ASP A 101 -4.04 -1.53 9.93
N ARG A 102 -5.33 -1.33 9.62
CA ARG A 102 -6.24 -2.43 9.26
C ARG A 102 -5.77 -3.15 7.98
N ALA A 103 -5.26 -2.43 7.00
CA ALA A 103 -4.73 -3.02 5.78
C ALA A 103 -3.49 -3.87 6.06
N VAL A 104 -2.58 -3.39 6.90
CA VAL A 104 -1.39 -4.13 7.33
C VAL A 104 -1.78 -5.37 8.15
N GLN A 105 -2.75 -5.25 9.07
CA GLN A 105 -3.28 -6.38 9.82
C GLN A 105 -3.87 -7.46 8.89
N ALA A 106 -4.57 -7.04 7.83
CA ALA A 106 -5.18 -7.94 6.86
C ALA A 106 -4.18 -8.70 5.97
N LEU A 107 -2.90 -8.29 5.92
CA LEU A 107 -1.86 -9.04 5.20
C LEU A 107 -1.67 -10.45 5.77
N GLY A 108 -1.97 -10.66 7.06
CA GLY A 108 -1.67 -11.93 7.77
C GLY A 108 -0.16 -12.23 7.88
N ARG A 109 0.69 -11.32 7.41
CA ARG A 109 2.16 -11.35 7.46
C ARG A 109 2.62 -9.99 7.94
N VAL A 110 3.41 -9.99 9.02
CA VAL A 110 3.94 -8.76 9.60
C VAL A 110 5.09 -8.26 8.72
N PRO A 111 5.02 -7.04 8.16
CA PRO A 111 6.12 -6.45 7.41
C PRO A 111 7.21 -5.90 8.33
N ASP A 112 8.46 -6.01 7.91
CA ASP A 112 9.62 -5.43 8.62
C ASP A 112 9.89 -3.99 8.16
N PHE A 113 9.43 -3.65 6.95
CA PHE A 113 9.57 -2.35 6.33
C PHE A 113 8.31 -2.00 5.53
N ALA A 114 7.83 -0.77 5.65
CA ALA A 114 6.66 -0.25 4.97
C ALA A 114 6.99 1.04 4.22
N LEU A 115 6.78 1.02 2.91
CA LEU A 115 6.76 2.19 2.03
C LEU A 115 5.34 2.77 2.05
N VAL A 116 5.18 4.01 2.45
CA VAL A 116 3.86 4.65 2.58
C VAL A 116 3.78 5.83 1.62
N ASP A 117 2.78 5.87 0.74
CA ASP A 117 2.51 7.08 -0.04
C ASP A 117 1.95 8.16 0.88
N GLY A 118 2.67 9.28 0.96
CA GLY A 118 2.32 10.39 1.83
C GLY A 118 3.49 10.99 2.57
N ASN A 119 3.19 11.94 3.46
CA ASN A 119 4.19 12.77 4.15
C ASN A 119 4.20 12.59 5.67
N ARG A 120 3.40 11.67 6.21
CA ARG A 120 3.31 11.41 7.65
C ARG A 120 3.28 9.91 7.90
N PRO A 121 4.14 9.39 8.80
CA PRO A 121 4.18 7.98 9.10
C PRO A 121 2.92 7.57 9.90
N PRO A 122 2.14 6.58 9.43
CA PRO A 122 1.04 6.03 10.20
C PRO A 122 1.58 5.24 11.40
N PRO A 123 0.95 5.32 12.58
CA PRO A 123 1.17 4.33 13.63
C PRO A 123 0.62 2.98 13.17
N LEU A 124 1.47 1.96 13.13
CA LEU A 124 1.12 0.58 12.76
C LEU A 124 1.22 -0.36 13.98
N PRO A 125 0.31 -0.30 14.96
CA PRO A 125 0.32 -1.20 16.11
C PRO A 125 0.21 -2.69 15.72
N SER A 126 -0.38 -3.01 14.56
CA SER A 126 -0.44 -4.37 14.02
C SER A 126 0.92 -4.90 13.51
N ALA A 127 1.90 -4.03 13.30
CA ALA A 127 3.25 -4.38 12.83
C ALA A 127 4.33 -3.75 13.74
N PRO A 128 4.46 -4.23 14.99
CA PRO A 128 5.40 -3.65 15.95
C PRO A 128 6.84 -3.81 15.46
N GLY A 129 7.58 -2.71 15.41
CA GLY A 129 8.98 -2.70 14.96
C GLY A 129 9.16 -2.52 13.45
N CYS A 130 8.07 -2.46 12.67
CA CYS A 130 8.11 -2.13 11.25
C CYS A 130 8.76 -0.75 11.05
N ARG A 131 9.78 -0.67 10.19
CA ARG A 131 10.37 0.60 9.76
C ARG A 131 9.48 1.22 8.69
N LEU A 132 9.34 2.55 8.72
CA LEU A 132 8.48 3.29 7.82
C LEU A 132 9.32 4.26 7.00
N ASP A 133 9.09 4.30 5.70
CA ASP A 133 9.59 5.37 4.83
C ASP A 133 8.41 5.97 4.06
N CYS A 134 8.27 7.29 4.19
CA CYS A 134 7.15 8.03 3.62
C CYS A 134 7.61 8.71 2.33
N LEU A 135 7.03 8.29 1.21
CA LEU A 135 7.37 8.80 -0.11
C LEU A 135 6.30 9.80 -0.54
N VAL A 136 6.70 11.07 -0.75
CA VAL A 136 5.80 12.07 -1.31
C VAL A 136 5.77 11.88 -2.83
N GLY A 137 4.68 11.32 -3.34
CA GLY A 137 4.53 10.99 -4.76
C GLY A 137 5.14 9.64 -5.12
N GLY A 138 5.03 8.65 -4.23
CA GLY A 138 5.54 7.29 -4.42
C GLY A 138 4.93 6.60 -5.63
N ASP A 139 3.70 6.95 -5.99
CA ASP A 139 2.98 6.39 -7.14
C ASP A 139 3.63 6.61 -8.52
N GLY A 140 4.71 7.37 -8.62
CA GLY A 140 5.46 7.60 -9.86
C GLY A 140 6.91 7.12 -9.81
N ARG A 141 7.29 6.30 -8.82
CA ARG A 141 8.65 5.80 -8.60
C ARG A 141 8.65 4.33 -8.22
#